data_AF-A0A2V4TSP5-F1
#
_entry.id   AF-A0A2V4TSP5-F1
#
_cell.length_a   1.000
_cell.length_b   1.000
_cell.length_c   1.000
_cell.angle_alpha   90.00
_cell.angle_beta   90.00
_cell.angle_gamma   90.00
#
_symmetry.space_group_name_H-M   'P 1'
#
loop_
_entity.id
_entity.type
_entity.pdbx_description
1 polymer ?
#
loop_
_entity_poly.entity_id
_entity_poly.type
_entity_poly.pdbx_seq_one_letter_code
_entity_poly.pdbx_strand_id
1 'polypeptide(L)'
;MTNTSGAAHDAAPVVQRLIDDGHAVFVDERTLDEWLADGGECVVLLAGDPVRFPESLDVAVVLPELARLTAGRFGRTLRSAVATRAGEDAIARRFGSQRWPALLWLRDGGYVTTLAGMMDWDDYVANVAHALAQPTTRAPSVGIPVNAADASARCH
;
A
#
# COMPACT_ATOMS: atom_id res chain seq x y z
N MET A 1 8.90 9.17 -36.58
CA MET A 1 7.49 8.79 -36.30
C MET A 1 7.48 8.04 -34.98
N THR A 2 7.34 8.76 -33.87
CA THR A 2 7.29 8.19 -32.52
C THR A 2 5.86 7.81 -32.20
N ASN A 3 5.55 6.53 -32.30
CA ASN A 3 4.28 5.98 -31.83
C ASN A 3 4.51 5.38 -30.44
N THR A 4 4.47 6.21 -29.40
CA THR A 4 4.46 5.77 -27.99
C THR A 4 3.03 5.90 -27.47
N SER A 5 2.14 5.05 -27.97
CA SER A 5 0.80 4.85 -27.40
C SER A 5 0.65 3.37 -27.10
N GLY A 6 1.13 2.95 -25.93
CA GLY A 6 1.10 1.54 -25.52
C GLY A 6 1.00 1.27 -24.02
N ALA A 7 1.08 2.29 -23.15
CA ALA A 7 1.09 2.08 -21.69
C ALA A 7 -0.19 2.53 -20.95
N ALA A 8 -1.13 3.17 -21.64
CA ALA A 8 -2.27 3.84 -20.99
C ALA A 8 -3.57 3.00 -20.87
N HIS A 9 -3.58 1.73 -21.26
CA HIS A 9 -4.82 0.95 -21.41
C HIS A 9 -5.08 -0.12 -20.32
N ASP A 10 -4.26 -0.20 -19.26
CA ASP A 10 -4.33 -1.30 -18.29
C ASP A 10 -4.85 -0.91 -16.89
N ALA A 11 -5.09 0.38 -16.65
CA ALA A 11 -5.63 0.89 -15.39
C ALA A 11 -7.10 1.27 -15.53
N ALA A 12 -7.89 1.01 -14.49
CA ALA A 12 -9.29 1.43 -14.46
C ALA A 12 -9.39 2.97 -14.56
N PRO A 13 -10.43 3.53 -15.20
CA PRO A 13 -10.54 4.98 -15.43
C PRO A 13 -10.41 5.85 -14.18
N VAL A 14 -10.93 5.38 -13.04
CA VAL A 14 -10.81 6.09 -11.75
C VAL A 14 -9.37 6.14 -11.25
N VAL A 15 -8.60 5.06 -11.43
CA VAL A 15 -7.19 5.02 -11.08
C VAL A 15 -6.42 5.97 -11.98
N GLN A 16 -6.68 5.94 -13.29
CA GLN A 16 -6.03 6.86 -14.22
C GLN A 16 -6.29 8.31 -13.83
N ARG A 17 -7.53 8.66 -13.45
CA ARG A 17 -7.87 10.00 -12.96
C ARG A 17 -7.08 10.40 -11.72
N LEU A 18 -6.90 9.51 -10.75
CA LEU A 18 -6.08 9.80 -9.56
C LEU A 18 -4.65 10.17 -9.92
N ILE A 19 -4.08 9.51 -10.93
CA ILE A 19 -2.73 9.81 -11.41
C ILE A 19 -2.71 11.15 -12.14
N ASP A 20 -3.64 11.36 -13.07
CA ASP A 20 -3.72 12.57 -13.89
C ASP A 20 -3.95 13.83 -13.03
N ASP A 21 -4.76 13.71 -11.96
CA ASP A 21 -5.06 14.80 -11.02
C ASP A 21 -3.94 14.99 -9.97
N GLY A 22 -2.88 14.18 -10.01
CA GLY A 22 -1.73 14.28 -9.11
C GLY A 22 -2.01 13.81 -7.68
N HIS A 23 -3.07 13.02 -7.49
CA HIS A 23 -3.42 12.44 -6.19
C HIS A 23 -2.64 11.18 -5.84
N ALA A 24 -2.09 10.49 -6.85
CA ALA A 24 -1.21 9.36 -6.66
C ALA A 24 -0.21 9.22 -7.81
N VAL A 25 0.79 8.36 -7.64
CA VAL A 25 1.70 7.91 -8.71
C VAL A 25 1.63 6.40 -8.89
N PHE A 26 2.00 5.89 -10.06
CA PHE A 26 2.21 4.45 -10.22
C PHE A 26 3.57 4.03 -9.67
N VAL A 27 3.61 2.90 -8.99
CA VAL A 27 4.83 2.24 -8.54
C VAL A 27 4.78 0.75 -8.85
N ASP A 28 5.95 0.16 -9.03
CA ASP A 28 6.17 -1.28 -9.17
C ASP A 28 7.29 -1.71 -8.23
N GLU A 29 7.67 -2.99 -8.24
CA GLU A 29 8.71 -3.53 -7.37
C GLU A 29 10.09 -2.90 -7.59
N ARG A 30 10.32 -2.25 -8.73
CA ARG A 30 11.60 -1.66 -9.11
C ARG A 30 11.69 -0.18 -8.74
N THR A 31 10.56 0.52 -8.81
CA THR A 31 10.43 1.96 -8.56
C THR A 31 9.98 2.29 -7.14
N LEU A 32 9.43 1.31 -6.40
CA LEU A 32 8.92 1.53 -5.06
C LEU A 32 9.99 2.06 -4.10
N ASP A 33 11.21 1.49 -4.10
CA ASP A 33 12.24 1.89 -3.15
C ASP A 33 12.71 3.34 -3.36
N GLU A 34 12.82 3.76 -4.61
CA GLU A 34 13.16 5.15 -4.96
C GLU A 34 12.07 6.10 -4.47
N TRP A 35 10.80 5.77 -4.71
CA TRP A 35 9.67 6.59 -4.24
C TRP A 35 9.53 6.64 -2.71
N LEU A 36 9.88 5.55 -2.02
CA LEU A 36 9.90 5.49 -0.55
C LEU A 36 11.03 6.33 0.06
N ALA A 37 12.13 6.54 -0.67
CA ALA A 37 13.28 7.32 -0.20
C ALA A 37 12.96 8.81 0.05
N ASP A 38 11.91 9.35 -0.58
CA ASP A 38 11.38 10.70 -0.31
C ASP A 38 10.89 10.87 1.14
N GLY A 39 10.64 9.78 1.86
CA GLY A 39 10.21 9.78 3.26
C GLY A 39 8.76 10.24 3.50
N GLY A 40 8.44 10.46 4.77
CA GLY A 40 7.12 10.91 5.24
C GLY A 40 6.06 9.79 5.29
N GLU A 41 4.81 10.17 5.60
CA GLU A 41 3.68 9.24 5.54
C GLU A 41 3.35 8.92 4.09
N CYS A 42 3.19 7.63 3.79
CA CYS A 42 2.70 7.24 2.49
C CYS A 42 1.85 5.97 2.54
N VAL A 43 0.96 5.85 1.55
CA VAL A 43 0.17 4.64 1.31
C VAL A 43 0.38 4.12 -0.10
N VAL A 44 0.47 2.79 -0.22
CA VAL A 44 0.47 2.10 -1.51
C VAL A 44 -0.80 1.27 -1.63
N LEU A 45 -1.65 1.59 -2.60
CA LEU A 45 -2.82 0.80 -2.94
C LEU A 45 -2.41 -0.43 -3.75
N LEU A 46 -2.64 -1.59 -3.15
CA LEU A 46 -2.69 -2.88 -3.81
C LEU A 46 -4.14 -3.11 -4.25
N ALA A 47 -4.45 -2.77 -5.50
CA ALA A 47 -5.83 -2.75 -5.97
C ALA A 47 -6.38 -4.17 -6.22
N GLY A 48 -5.58 -5.06 -6.83
CA GLY A 48 -6.07 -6.34 -7.33
C GLY A 48 -7.03 -6.16 -8.53
N ASP A 49 -7.23 -7.21 -9.32
CA ASP A 49 -8.06 -7.18 -10.54
C ASP A 49 -9.46 -6.59 -10.23
N PRO A 50 -9.90 -5.49 -10.88
CA PRO A 50 -11.14 -4.82 -10.52
C PRO A 50 -12.37 -5.62 -10.95
N VAL A 51 -12.22 -6.65 -11.78
CA VAL A 51 -13.30 -7.62 -12.05
C VAL A 51 -13.50 -8.54 -10.85
N ARG A 52 -12.41 -8.91 -10.16
CA ARG A 52 -12.44 -9.78 -8.97
C ARG A 52 -12.72 -9.01 -7.68
N PHE A 53 -12.23 -7.78 -7.60
CA PHE A 53 -12.31 -6.89 -6.45
C PHE A 53 -12.86 -5.52 -6.90
N PRO A 54 -14.15 -5.44 -7.28
CA PRO A 54 -14.74 -4.18 -7.75
C PRO A 54 -14.64 -3.04 -6.72
N GLU A 55 -14.63 -3.37 -5.43
CA GLU A 55 -14.47 -2.43 -4.32
C GLU A 55 -13.08 -1.74 -4.30
N SER A 56 -12.10 -2.27 -5.05
CA SER A 56 -10.80 -1.60 -5.24
C SER A 56 -10.94 -0.22 -5.87
N LEU A 57 -11.97 -0.02 -6.70
CA LEU A 57 -12.27 1.26 -7.32
C LEU A 57 -12.76 2.27 -6.27
N ASP A 58 -13.55 1.83 -5.30
CA ASP A 58 -14.04 2.67 -4.20
C ASP A 58 -12.88 3.08 -3.28
N VAL A 59 -11.98 2.14 -2.97
CA VAL A 59 -10.76 2.46 -2.19
C VAL A 59 -9.88 3.48 -2.92
N ALA A 60 -9.78 3.38 -4.24
CA ALA A 60 -9.06 4.36 -5.05
C ALA A 60 -9.67 5.77 -4.92
N VAL A 61 -11.01 5.89 -4.99
CA VAL A 61 -11.73 7.17 -4.79
C VAL A 61 -11.48 7.78 -3.41
N VAL A 62 -11.26 6.95 -2.39
CA VAL A 62 -11.05 7.40 -1.00
C VAL A 62 -9.64 8.00 -0.79
N LEU A 63 -8.64 7.65 -1.60
CA LEU A 63 -7.25 8.10 -1.40
C LEU A 63 -7.06 9.62 -1.27
N PRO A 64 -7.65 10.48 -2.13
CA PRO A 64 -7.55 11.93 -1.98
C PRO A 64 -8.18 12.43 -0.67
N GLU A 65 -9.27 11.81 -0.23
CA GLU A 65 -9.93 12.19 1.03
C GLU A 65 -9.11 11.78 2.25
N LEU A 66 -8.41 10.65 2.20
CA LEU A 66 -7.45 10.27 3.24
C LEU A 66 -6.31 11.28 3.33
N ALA A 67 -5.77 11.72 2.19
CA ALA A 67 -4.71 12.73 2.17
C ALA A 67 -5.18 14.09 2.71
N ARG A 68 -6.42 14.50 2.41
CA ARG A 68 -7.04 15.69 3.00
C ARG A 68 -7.29 15.54 4.49
N LEU A 69 -7.76 14.37 4.94
CA LEU A 69 -7.96 14.07 6.35
C LEU A 69 -6.65 14.15 7.14
N THR A 70 -5.58 13.51 6.65
CA THR A 70 -4.26 13.56 7.32
C THR A 70 -3.72 14.98 7.40
N ALA A 71 -3.83 15.75 6.31
CA ALA A 71 -3.33 17.11 6.27
C ALA A 71 -4.17 18.06 7.14
N GLY A 72 -5.50 18.04 6.98
CA GLY A 72 -6.42 18.97 7.63
C GLY A 72 -6.65 18.68 9.12
N ARG A 73 -6.77 17.40 9.49
CA ARG A 73 -7.07 17.01 10.88
C ARG A 73 -5.81 16.74 11.71
N PHE A 74 -4.76 16.19 11.10
CA PHE A 74 -3.57 15.74 11.82
C PHE A 74 -2.32 16.55 11.48
N GLY A 75 -2.35 17.46 10.51
CA GLY A 75 -1.20 18.28 10.11
C GLY A 75 -0.09 17.45 9.44
N ARG A 76 -0.42 16.30 8.84
CA ARG A 76 0.53 15.37 8.22
C ARG A 76 0.21 15.20 6.74
N THR A 77 1.19 15.44 5.89
CA THR A 77 1.07 15.14 4.45
C THR A 77 1.14 13.64 4.24
N LEU A 78 0.17 13.08 3.50
CA LEU A 78 0.15 11.69 3.08
C LEU A 78 0.38 11.62 1.57
N ARG A 79 1.45 10.94 1.16
CA ARG A 79 1.69 10.62 -0.26
C ARG A 79 0.99 9.32 -0.61
N SER A 80 0.47 9.23 -1.83
CA SER A 80 -0.24 8.03 -2.29
C SER A 80 0.41 7.47 -3.54
N ALA A 81 0.47 6.15 -3.63
CA ALA A 81 0.82 5.44 -4.84
C ALA A 81 -0.17 4.30 -5.09
N VAL A 82 -0.28 3.89 -6.35
CA VAL A 82 -1.02 2.71 -6.77
C VAL A 82 -0.03 1.74 -7.38
N ALA A 83 -0.03 0.49 -6.91
CA ALA A 83 0.81 -0.53 -7.50
C ALA A 83 0.34 -0.86 -8.92
N THR A 84 1.27 -1.00 -9.86
CA THR A 84 0.95 -1.48 -11.21
C THR A 84 0.49 -2.94 -11.15
N ARG A 85 -0.28 -3.38 -12.16
CA ARG A 85 -0.74 -4.78 -12.28
C ARG A 85 0.40 -5.79 -12.28
N ALA A 86 1.51 -5.45 -12.92
CA ALA A 86 2.68 -6.32 -12.98
C ALA A 86 3.44 -6.39 -11.63
N GLY A 87 3.45 -5.31 -10.85
CA GLY A 87 4.24 -5.20 -9.62
C GLY A 87 3.47 -5.47 -8.33
N GLU A 88 2.14 -5.37 -8.33
CA GLU A 88 1.32 -5.44 -7.09
C GLU A 88 1.53 -6.73 -6.31
N ASP A 89 1.66 -7.86 -6.97
CA ASP A 89 1.91 -9.17 -6.35
C ASP A 89 3.29 -9.24 -5.67
N ALA A 90 4.33 -8.64 -6.28
CA ALA A 90 5.66 -8.61 -5.70
C ALA A 90 5.71 -7.70 -4.46
N ILE A 91 5.04 -6.55 -4.53
CA ILE A 91 4.89 -5.64 -3.40
C ILE A 91 4.08 -6.30 -2.28
N ALA A 92 2.95 -6.95 -2.60
CA ALA A 92 2.13 -7.65 -1.61
C ALA A 92 2.94 -8.70 -0.86
N ARG A 93 3.72 -9.54 -1.56
CA ARG A 93 4.61 -10.53 -0.94
C ARG A 93 5.66 -9.89 -0.04
N ARG A 94 6.29 -8.79 -0.47
CA ARG A 94 7.32 -8.08 0.30
C ARG A 94 6.78 -7.58 1.65
N PHE A 95 5.53 -7.13 1.67
CA PHE A 95 4.89 -6.60 2.89
C PHE A 95 3.91 -7.59 3.56
N GLY A 96 3.87 -8.84 3.11
CA GLY A 96 3.00 -9.89 3.66
C GLY A 96 1.49 -9.65 3.50
N SER A 97 1.08 -8.79 2.57
CA SER A 97 -0.34 -8.59 2.29
C SER A 97 -0.90 -9.79 1.52
N GLN A 98 -1.99 -10.34 2.04
CA GLN A 98 -2.71 -11.49 1.45
C GLN A 98 -4.16 -11.13 1.10
N ARG A 99 -4.56 -9.88 1.34
CA ARG A 99 -5.92 -9.38 1.13
C ARG A 99 -5.92 -8.30 0.07
N TRP A 100 -7.02 -8.25 -0.67
CA TRP A 100 -7.26 -7.31 -1.76
C TRP A 100 -8.67 -6.73 -1.60
N PRO A 101 -8.87 -5.44 -1.92
CA PRO A 101 -7.83 -4.42 -2.04
C PRO A 101 -7.13 -4.18 -0.69
N ALA A 102 -5.95 -3.57 -0.69
CA ALA A 102 -5.25 -3.18 0.54
C ALA A 102 -4.48 -1.87 0.38
N LEU A 103 -4.45 -1.07 1.45
CA LEU A 103 -3.60 0.10 1.63
C LEU A 103 -2.45 -0.27 2.56
N LEU A 104 -1.24 -0.37 2.00
CA LEU A 104 -0.01 -0.51 2.77
C LEU A 104 0.39 0.87 3.32
N TRP A 105 0.32 1.06 4.64
CA TRP A 105 0.81 2.29 5.27
C TRP A 105 2.29 2.15 5.60
N LEU A 106 3.07 3.10 5.11
CA LEU A 106 4.53 3.12 5.23
C LEU A 106 4.95 4.52 5.72
N ARG A 107 6.06 4.57 6.45
CA ARG A 107 6.66 5.82 6.93
C ARG A 107 8.17 5.72 6.86
N ASP A 108 8.80 6.69 6.18
CA ASP A 108 10.26 6.74 6.05
C ASP A 108 10.87 5.41 5.56
N GLY A 109 10.19 4.78 4.59
CA GLY A 109 10.54 3.45 4.05
C GLY A 109 10.23 2.24 4.94
N GLY A 110 9.81 2.47 6.19
CA GLY A 110 9.42 1.42 7.14
C GLY A 110 7.93 1.06 7.05
N TYR A 111 7.59 -0.19 7.38
CA TYR A 111 6.21 -0.66 7.44
C TYR A 111 5.52 -0.14 8.71
N VAL A 112 4.28 0.35 8.60
CA VAL A 112 3.46 0.73 9.77
C VAL A 112 2.34 -0.28 9.96
N THR A 113 1.41 -0.35 8.99
CA THR A 113 0.25 -1.24 9.05
C THR A 113 -0.33 -1.49 7.66
N THR A 114 -1.34 -2.35 7.56
CA THR A 114 -2.10 -2.60 6.34
C THR A 114 -3.59 -2.48 6.63
N LEU A 115 -4.28 -1.63 5.86
CA LEU A 115 -5.74 -1.53 5.90
C LEU A 115 -6.29 -2.33 4.72
N ALA A 116 -7.11 -3.35 4.99
CA ALA A 116 -7.59 -4.27 3.95
C ALA A 116 -9.10 -4.11 3.72
N GLY A 117 -9.50 -4.10 2.45
CA GLY A 117 -10.88 -3.93 2.03
C GLY A 117 -11.37 -2.49 2.05
N MET A 118 -12.56 -2.29 1.50
CA MET A 118 -13.32 -1.06 1.67
C MET A 118 -13.91 -1.02 3.09
N MET A 119 -13.96 0.17 3.70
CA MET A 119 -14.44 0.41 5.06
C MET A 119 -15.37 1.62 5.07
N ASP A 120 -16.16 1.76 6.15
CA ASP A 120 -16.90 2.97 6.39
C ASP A 120 -15.97 4.14 6.73
N TRP A 121 -16.44 5.37 6.54
CA TRP A 121 -15.60 6.56 6.74
C TRP A 121 -15.06 6.70 8.17
N ASP A 122 -15.87 6.41 9.17
CA ASP A 122 -15.45 6.49 10.58
C ASP A 122 -14.33 5.49 10.90
N ASP A 123 -14.37 4.30 10.27
CA ASP A 123 -13.31 3.30 10.37
C ASP A 123 -12.03 3.78 9.71
N TYR A 124 -12.11 4.42 8.53
CA TYR A 124 -10.94 5.06 7.91
C TYR A 124 -10.33 6.12 8.82
N VAL A 125 -11.16 6.97 9.44
CA VAL A 125 -10.69 8.02 10.37
C VAL A 125 -9.97 7.41 11.58
N ALA A 126 -10.54 6.36 12.17
CA ALA A 126 -9.94 5.66 13.30
C ALA A 126 -8.61 4.99 12.91
N ASN A 127 -8.58 4.31 11.76
CA ASN A 127 -7.38 3.64 11.26
C ASN A 127 -6.26 4.62 10.90
N VAL A 128 -6.58 5.78 10.31
CA VAL A 128 -5.61 6.85 10.05
C VAL A 128 -5.00 7.35 11.36
N ALA A 129 -5.82 7.65 12.37
CA ALA A 129 -5.33 8.08 13.67
C ALA A 129 -4.40 7.01 14.30
N HIS A 130 -4.75 5.74 14.16
CA HIS A 130 -3.96 4.63 14.66
C HIS A 130 -2.61 4.50 13.93
N ALA A 131 -2.61 4.52 12.60
CA ALA A 131 -1.39 4.43 11.79
C ALA A 131 -0.43 5.60 12.07
N LEU A 132 -0.95 6.82 12.25
CA LEU A 132 -0.14 7.98 12.61
C LEU A 132 0.52 7.85 13.99
N ALA A 133 -0.13 7.16 14.94
CA ALA A 133 0.40 6.96 16.28
C ALA A 133 1.36 5.76 16.40
N GLN A 134 1.31 4.80 15.47
CA GLN A 134 2.17 3.62 15.52
C GLN A 134 3.61 3.91 15.06
N PRO A 135 4.61 3.23 15.66
CA PRO A 135 5.97 3.22 15.13
C PRO A 135 6.06 2.35 13.87
N THR A 136 7.14 2.51 13.12
CA THR A 136 7.48 1.55 12.06
C THR A 136 7.92 0.23 12.67
N THR A 137 7.58 -0.87 12.00
CA THR A 137 7.92 -2.24 12.38
C THR A 137 8.46 -3.00 11.18
N ARG A 138 8.97 -4.21 11.41
CA ARG A 138 9.31 -5.11 10.31
C ARG A 138 8.02 -5.58 9.67
N ALA A 139 7.93 -5.50 8.34
CA ALA A 139 6.77 -6.01 7.62
C ALA A 139 6.52 -7.48 7.98
N PRO A 140 5.24 -7.91 8.08
CA PRO A 140 4.90 -9.32 8.24
C PRO A 140 5.50 -10.07 7.05
N SER A 141 6.60 -10.78 7.23
CA SER A 141 7.13 -11.63 6.16
C SER A 141 6.40 -12.97 6.21
N VAL A 142 6.02 -13.51 5.06
CA VAL A 142 5.52 -14.90 4.97
C VAL A 142 6.62 -15.80 5.53
N GLY A 143 6.39 -16.33 6.73
CA GLY A 143 7.43 -16.87 7.59
C GLY A 143 8.20 -18.02 6.96
N ILE A 144 9.51 -18.02 7.15
CA ILE A 144 10.27 -19.27 7.19
C ILE A 144 9.83 -19.97 8.49
N PRO A 145 9.29 -21.20 8.46
CA PRO A 145 9.03 -21.93 9.70
C PRO A 145 10.35 -22.16 10.41
N VAL A 146 10.52 -21.54 11.59
CA VAL A 146 11.62 -21.86 12.49
C VAL A 146 11.32 -23.21 13.13
N ASN A 147 11.86 -24.28 12.57
CA ASN A 147 11.99 -25.53 13.33
C ASN A 147 13.00 -25.27 14.45
N ALA A 148 12.50 -24.99 15.65
CA ALA A 148 13.30 -25.08 16.87
C ALA A 148 13.70 -26.56 17.03
N ALA A 149 14.85 -26.92 16.47
CA ALA A 149 15.55 -28.13 16.85
C ALA A 149 16.08 -27.90 18.27
N ASP A 150 15.25 -28.25 19.25
CA ASP A 150 15.66 -28.26 20.65
C ASP A 150 16.70 -29.37 20.82
N ALA A 151 17.96 -28.97 20.81
CA ALA A 151 19.09 -29.79 21.13
C ALA A 151 19.03 -30.13 22.61
N SER A 152 18.38 -31.24 22.96
CA SER A 152 18.54 -31.86 24.27
C SER A 152 19.93 -32.51 24.34
N ALA A 153 20.89 -31.71 24.82
CA ALA A 153 22.11 -32.21 25.41
C ALA A 153 21.75 -33.21 26.53
N ARG A 154 22.04 -34.49 26.31
CA ARG A 154 22.08 -35.47 27.39
C ARG A 154 23.50 -35.53 27.92
N CYS A 155 23.73 -34.85 29.03
CA CYS A 155 24.78 -35.22 29.97
C CYS A 155 24.16 -36.18 30.98
N HIS A 156 24.51 -37.46 30.90
CA HIS A 156 24.80 -38.33 32.05
C HIS A 156 25.33 -39.68 31.59
#